data_AF-A0A1H1BW41-F1
#
_entry.id   AF-A0A1H1BW41-F1
#
_cell.length_a   1.000
_cell.length_b   1.000
_cell.length_c   1.000
_cell.angle_alpha   90.00
_cell.angle_beta   90.00
_cell.angle_gamma   90.00
#
_symmetry.space_group_name_H-M   'P 1'
#
loop_
_entity.id
_entity.type
_entity.pdbx_description
1 polymer ?
#
loop_
_entity_poly.entity_id
_entity_poly.type
_entity_poly.pdbx_seq_one_letter_code
_entity_poly.pdbx_strand_id
1 'polypeptide(L)'
;MASDLSRAPPTSTTAVHVLLGGTLYALALVWGGEWLFAQFTAREFTMGAEVGPRWTRTALAFAPFAGLALYAFCRRRALWSARVRLAWATGIVLSLLLWLWYFLDPLLNSGGGANIGLGLLMMASPLPIFLAMWLIARRPRA
;
A
#
# COMPACT_ATOMS: atom_id res chain seq x y z
N MET A 1 36.17 18.84 -22.69
CA MET A 1 35.75 19.10 -21.29
C MET A 1 34.23 19.31 -21.25
N ALA A 2 33.48 18.25 -21.50
CA ALA A 2 32.01 18.21 -21.45
C ALA A 2 31.57 16.73 -21.50
N SER A 3 31.73 16.01 -20.38
CA SER A 3 31.39 14.58 -20.30
C SER A 3 30.78 14.22 -18.96
N ASP A 4 29.90 15.08 -18.43
CA ASP A 4 29.32 14.88 -17.10
C ASP A 4 27.83 15.24 -17.00
N LEU A 5 27.06 14.91 -18.04
CA LEU A 5 25.60 15.05 -18.04
C LEU A 5 24.85 13.70 -18.02
N SER A 6 25.54 12.56 -17.84
CA SER A 6 24.96 11.22 -18.05
C SER A 6 24.64 10.40 -16.79
N ARG A 7 24.67 10.97 -15.57
CA ARG A 7 24.51 10.18 -14.33
C ARG A 7 23.41 10.62 -13.36
N ALA A 8 22.25 11.00 -13.90
CA ALA A 8 21.02 10.85 -13.13
C ALA A 8 20.18 9.77 -13.84
N PRO A 9 19.89 8.61 -13.22
CA PRO A 9 18.91 7.71 -13.79
C PRO A 9 17.62 8.51 -13.97
N PRO A 10 16.94 8.39 -15.13
CA PRO A 10 15.78 9.21 -15.39
C PRO A 10 14.75 8.95 -14.30
N THR A 11 14.17 10.01 -13.77
CA THR A 11 13.16 9.98 -12.70
C THR A 11 12.00 9.01 -13.00
N SER A 12 11.79 8.70 -14.28
CA SER A 12 10.83 7.70 -14.77
C SER A 12 11.10 6.28 -14.24
N THR A 13 12.34 5.78 -14.30
CA THR A 13 12.65 4.40 -13.88
C THR A 13 12.37 4.20 -12.41
N THR A 14 12.67 5.19 -11.56
CA THR A 14 12.41 5.07 -10.12
C THR A 14 10.92 5.13 -9.78
N ALA A 15 10.15 5.98 -10.47
CA ALA A 15 8.70 6.02 -10.31
C ALA A 15 8.07 4.66 -10.63
N VAL A 16 8.53 4.04 -11.71
CA VAL A 16 8.11 2.69 -12.10
C VAL A 16 8.40 1.68 -11.00
N HIS A 17 9.57 1.71 -10.35
CA HIS A 17 9.87 0.78 -9.24
C HIS A 17 8.95 0.97 -8.04
N VAL A 18 8.64 2.22 -7.65
CA VAL A 18 7.72 2.49 -6.52
C VAL A 18 6.32 2.01 -6.85
N LEU A 19 5.84 2.28 -8.06
CA LEU A 19 4.52 1.84 -8.53
C LEU A 19 4.46 0.32 -8.65
N LEU A 20 5.45 -0.30 -9.29
CA LEU A 20 5.53 -1.76 -9.43
C LEU A 20 5.59 -2.44 -8.05
N GLY A 21 6.43 -1.93 -7.14
CA GLY A 21 6.52 -2.43 -5.78
C GLY A 21 5.20 -2.29 -5.03
N GLY A 22 4.52 -1.16 -5.16
CA GLY A 22 3.18 -0.93 -4.60
C GLY A 22 2.12 -1.87 -5.19
N THR A 23 2.16 -2.12 -6.50
CA THR A 23 1.23 -3.03 -7.19
C THR A 23 1.45 -4.47 -6.73
N LEU A 24 2.70 -4.94 -6.72
CA LEU A 24 3.06 -6.28 -6.26
C LEU A 24 2.67 -6.47 -4.79
N TYR A 25 2.92 -5.45 -3.96
CA TYR A 25 2.50 -5.43 -2.57
C TYR A 25 0.97 -5.56 -2.43
N ALA A 26 0.20 -4.73 -3.13
CA ALA A 26 -1.26 -4.74 -3.03
C ALA A 26 -1.86 -6.07 -3.51
N LEU A 27 -1.32 -6.65 -4.59
CA LEU A 27 -1.74 -7.95 -5.08
C LEU A 27 -1.41 -9.06 -4.07
N ALA A 28 -0.17 -9.11 -3.57
CA ALA A 28 0.25 -10.11 -2.60
C ALA A 28 -0.56 -10.03 -1.29
N LEU A 29 -0.78 -8.81 -0.81
CA LEU A 29 -1.52 -8.58 0.44
C LEU A 29 -2.97 -8.99 0.34
N VAL A 30 -3.67 -8.55 -0.72
CA VAL A 30 -5.11 -8.77 -0.84
C VAL A 30 -5.39 -10.17 -1.36
N TRP A 31 -4.77 -10.58 -2.48
CA TRP A 31 -5.05 -11.87 -3.09
C TRP A 31 -4.35 -13.00 -2.34
N GLY A 32 -3.07 -12.83 -2.03
CA GLY A 32 -2.31 -13.81 -1.26
C GLY A 32 -2.82 -13.91 0.18
N GLY A 33 -3.08 -12.77 0.84
CA GLY A 33 -3.62 -12.75 2.19
C GLY A 33 -5.01 -13.38 2.31
N GLU A 34 -5.93 -13.05 1.41
CA GLU A 34 -7.26 -13.69 1.39
C GLU A 34 -7.18 -15.18 1.06
N TRP A 35 -6.33 -15.58 0.10
CA TRP A 35 -6.15 -16.99 -0.22
C TRP A 35 -5.62 -17.76 0.98
N LEU A 36 -4.59 -17.24 1.68
CA LEU A 36 -4.08 -17.84 2.92
C LEU A 36 -5.16 -17.91 3.99
N PHE A 37 -5.90 -16.82 4.21
CA PHE A 37 -6.98 -16.76 5.18
C PHE A 37 -8.09 -17.78 4.89
N ALA A 38 -8.44 -17.98 3.62
CA ALA A 38 -9.39 -18.99 3.18
C ALA A 38 -8.91 -20.41 3.55
N GLN A 39 -7.61 -20.71 3.42
CA GLN A 39 -7.05 -21.99 3.86
C GLN A 39 -7.22 -22.22 5.37
N PHE A 40 -6.99 -21.19 6.19
CA PHE A 40 -7.09 -21.30 7.65
C PHE A 40 -8.53 -21.34 8.17
N THR A 41 -9.48 -20.76 7.43
CA THR A 41 -10.88 -20.66 7.87
C THR A 41 -11.82 -21.67 7.19
N ALA A 42 -11.28 -22.53 6.32
CA ALA A 42 -12.06 -23.44 5.47
C ALA A 42 -13.17 -22.73 4.67
N ARG A 43 -13.01 -21.41 4.42
CA ARG A 43 -13.90 -20.63 3.55
C ARG A 43 -13.50 -20.81 2.10
N GLU A 44 -14.47 -20.77 1.20
CA GLU A 44 -14.19 -20.81 -0.23
C GLU A 44 -13.56 -19.49 -0.71
N PHE A 45 -12.45 -19.60 -1.45
CA PHE A 45 -11.87 -18.48 -2.16
C PHE A 45 -12.59 -18.30 -3.51
N THR A 46 -13.72 -17.59 -3.50
CA THR A 46 -14.56 -17.47 -4.69
C THR A 46 -14.06 -16.38 -5.66
N MET A 47 -14.23 -16.66 -6.96
CA MET A 47 -14.00 -15.71 -8.07
C MET A 47 -15.31 -15.17 -8.66
N GLY A 48 -16.45 -15.42 -8.01
CA GLY A 48 -17.75 -14.90 -8.44
C GLY A 48 -17.97 -13.47 -7.94
N ALA A 49 -18.97 -13.30 -7.07
CA ALA A 49 -19.35 -11.99 -6.52
C ALA A 49 -18.22 -11.27 -5.76
N GLU A 50 -17.23 -12.00 -5.24
CA GLU A 50 -16.13 -11.45 -4.44
C GLU A 50 -15.01 -10.78 -5.26
N VAL A 51 -14.98 -10.96 -6.59
CA VAL A 51 -13.92 -10.38 -7.43
C VAL A 51 -13.96 -8.85 -7.45
N GLY A 52 -15.16 -8.25 -7.57
CA GLY A 52 -15.32 -6.81 -7.53
C GLY A 52 -14.79 -6.20 -6.24
N PRO A 53 -15.31 -6.62 -5.06
CA PRO A 53 -14.79 -6.19 -3.77
C PRO A 53 -13.29 -6.42 -3.56
N ARG A 54 -12.72 -7.51 -4.09
CA ARG A 54 -11.28 -7.79 -4.01
C ARG A 54 -10.45 -6.79 -4.80
N TRP A 55 -10.91 -6.39 -6.00
CA TRP A 55 -10.26 -5.31 -6.76
C TRP A 55 -10.36 -3.96 -6.07
N THR A 56 -11.51 -3.63 -5.46
CA THR A 56 -11.65 -2.42 -4.65
C THR A 56 -10.64 -2.41 -3.50
N ARG A 57 -10.52 -3.53 -2.78
CA ARG A 57 -9.54 -3.72 -1.71
C ARG A 57 -8.09 -3.61 -2.20
N THR A 58 -7.79 -4.15 -3.37
CA THR A 58 -6.48 -4.02 -4.03
C THR A 58 -6.17 -2.55 -4.34
N ALA A 59 -7.14 -1.80 -4.88
CA ALA A 59 -6.99 -0.38 -5.16
C ALA A 59 -6.77 0.44 -3.88
N LEU A 60 -7.48 0.12 -2.79
CA LEU A 60 -7.28 0.75 -1.49
C LEU A 60 -5.89 0.47 -0.92
N ALA A 61 -5.41 -0.77 -0.97
CA ALA A 61 -4.06 -1.13 -0.52
C ALA A 61 -2.96 -0.43 -1.35
N PHE A 62 -3.21 -0.22 -2.64
CA PHE A 62 -2.29 0.46 -3.56
C PHE A 62 -2.28 1.99 -3.42
N ALA A 63 -3.43 2.61 -3.14
CA ALA A 63 -3.65 4.05 -3.13
C ALA A 63 -2.58 4.89 -2.40
N PRO A 64 -2.11 4.54 -1.17
CA PRO A 64 -1.11 5.37 -0.49
C PRO A 64 0.26 5.39 -1.22
N PHE A 65 0.61 4.31 -1.92
CA PHE A 65 1.85 4.22 -2.71
C PHE A 65 1.74 5.02 -4.01
N ALA A 66 0.59 4.95 -4.67
CA ALA A 66 0.28 5.81 -5.82
C ALA A 66 0.35 7.30 -5.43
N GLY A 67 -0.24 7.66 -4.29
CA GLY A 67 -0.18 9.01 -3.74
C GLY A 67 1.25 9.47 -3.47
N LEU A 68 2.09 8.62 -2.87
CA LEU A 68 3.51 8.94 -2.63
C LEU A 68 4.27 9.14 -3.95
N ALA A 69 4.03 8.28 -4.94
CA ALA A 69 4.63 8.40 -6.26
C ALA A 69 4.23 9.71 -6.95
N LEU A 70 2.94 10.05 -6.92
CA LEU A 70 2.40 11.30 -7.47
C LEU A 70 3.00 12.52 -6.74
N TYR A 71 3.04 12.50 -5.41
CA TYR A 71 3.64 13.59 -4.63
C TYR A 71 5.10 13.84 -5.02
N ALA A 72 5.90 12.77 -5.14
CA ALA A 72 7.30 12.90 -5.50
C ALA A 72 7.48 13.40 -6.94
N PHE A 73 6.62 12.94 -7.87
CA PHE A 73 6.56 13.43 -9.24
C PHE A 73 6.24 14.93 -9.30
N CYS A 74 5.16 15.38 -8.64
CA CYS A 74 4.76 16.79 -8.59
C CYS A 74 5.84 17.70 -7.98
N ARG A 75 6.59 17.21 -6.98
CA ARG A 75 7.67 17.97 -6.33
C ARG A 75 9.00 17.86 -7.08
N ARG A 76 9.05 17.18 -8.24
CA ARG A 76 10.26 16.87 -9.01
C ARG A 76 11.38 16.31 -8.12
N ARG A 77 11.00 15.53 -7.10
CA ARG A 77 11.94 14.95 -6.14
C ARG A 77 12.42 13.59 -6.62
N ALA A 78 13.69 13.29 -6.35
CA ALA A 78 14.22 11.95 -6.55
C ALA A 78 13.46 10.95 -5.64
N LEU A 79 12.65 10.09 -6.26
CA LEU A 79 11.86 9.05 -5.61
C LEU A 79 12.72 8.03 -4.83
N TRP A 80 14.03 7.97 -5.10
CA TRP A 80 14.94 7.08 -4.37
C TRP A 80 15.78 7.75 -3.28
N SER A 81 15.42 8.96 -2.84
CA SER A 81 16.04 9.54 -1.64
C SER A 81 15.75 8.68 -0.40
N ALA A 82 16.70 8.62 0.55
CA ALA A 82 16.58 7.82 1.78
C ALA A 82 15.23 8.03 2.51
N ARG A 83 14.67 9.24 2.45
CA ARG A 83 13.36 9.57 3.06
C ARG A 83 12.17 8.99 2.34
N VAL A 84 12.19 8.96 1.00
CA VAL A 84 11.11 8.33 0.25
C VAL A 84 11.13 6.82 0.46
N ARG A 85 12.31 6.22 0.64
CA ARG A 85 12.45 4.81 1.07
C ARG A 85 11.80 4.56 2.42
N LEU A 86 12.14 5.41 3.38
CA LEU A 86 11.61 5.31 4.73
C LEU A 86 10.09 5.53 4.75
N ALA A 87 9.61 6.51 3.99
CA ALA A 87 8.18 6.74 3.81
C ALA A 87 7.49 5.52 3.20
N TRP A 88 8.05 4.95 2.13
CA TRP A 88 7.51 3.75 1.48
C TRP A 88 7.48 2.54 2.43
N ALA A 89 8.57 2.28 3.15
CA ALA A 89 8.65 1.21 4.15
C ALA A 89 7.66 1.42 5.31
N THR A 90 7.51 2.66 5.77
CA THR A 90 6.50 3.01 6.79
C THR A 90 5.08 2.74 6.29
N GLY A 91 4.81 3.09 5.02
CA GLY A 91 3.55 2.78 4.36
C GLY A 91 3.24 1.28 4.35
N ILE A 92 4.24 0.45 4.00
CA ILE A 92 4.11 -1.01 4.07
C ILE A 92 3.81 -1.48 5.48
N VAL A 93 4.58 -1.05 6.49
CA VAL A 93 4.40 -1.53 7.86
C VAL A 93 3.02 -1.15 8.39
N LEU A 94 2.60 0.11 8.23
CA LEU A 94 1.28 0.56 8.70
C LEU A 94 0.14 -0.16 7.97
N SER A 95 0.29 -0.35 6.67
CA SER A 95 -0.68 -1.09 5.86
C SER A 95 -0.76 -2.55 6.32
N LEU A 96 0.38 -3.24 6.47
CA LEU A 96 0.41 -4.63 6.94
C LEU A 96 -0.24 -4.80 8.31
N LEU A 97 0.05 -3.92 9.27
CA LEU A 97 -0.55 -4.00 10.61
C LEU A 97 -2.08 -3.88 10.53
N LEU A 98 -2.57 -2.96 9.71
CA LEU A 98 -4.00 -2.75 9.55
C LEU A 98 -4.68 -3.93 8.85
N TRP A 99 -4.09 -4.43 7.75
CA TRP A 99 -4.62 -5.59 7.04
C TRP A 99 -4.54 -6.88 7.86
N LEU A 100 -3.50 -7.05 8.66
CA LEU A 100 -3.40 -8.16 9.60
C LEU A 100 -4.54 -8.08 10.64
N TRP A 101 -4.79 -6.90 11.19
CA TRP A 101 -5.95 -6.70 12.08
C TRP A 101 -7.28 -7.05 11.38
N TYR A 102 -7.43 -6.65 10.11
CA TYR A 102 -8.60 -7.00 9.30
C TYR A 102 -8.81 -8.51 9.18
N PHE A 103 -7.74 -9.26 8.88
CA PHE A 103 -7.83 -10.71 8.74
C PHE A 103 -8.01 -11.43 10.08
N LEU A 104 -7.50 -10.87 11.18
CA LEU A 104 -7.63 -11.48 12.50
C LEU A 104 -8.99 -11.21 13.15
N ASP A 105 -9.67 -10.10 12.83
CA ASP A 105 -10.95 -9.74 13.45
C ASP A 105 -12.01 -10.87 13.41
N PRO A 106 -12.26 -11.55 12.27
CA PRO A 106 -13.21 -12.66 12.24
C PRO A 106 -12.79 -13.88 13.05
N LEU A 107 -11.49 -14.06 13.34
CA LEU A 107 -10.98 -15.17 14.15
C LEU A 107 -11.13 -14.88 15.65
N LEU A 108 -10.94 -13.63 16.04
CA LEU A 108 -10.97 -13.20 17.43
C LEU A 108 -12.38 -12.84 17.91
N ASN A 109 -13.21 -12.32 17.00
CA ASN A 109 -14.57 -11.86 17.27
C ASN A 109 -15.57 -12.72 16.50
N SER A 110 -15.80 -13.94 17.00
CA SER A 110 -16.70 -14.95 16.43
C SER A 110 -18.20 -14.62 16.56
N GLY A 111 -18.54 -13.45 17.08
CA GLY A 111 -19.91 -12.95 17.26
C GLY A 111 -20.55 -12.39 15.99
N GLY A 112 -20.71 -13.20 14.94
CA GLY A 112 -21.81 -13.19 13.96
C GLY A 112 -22.27 -11.90 13.25
N GLY A 113 -21.62 -10.75 13.39
CA GLY A 113 -22.02 -9.48 12.78
C GLY A 113 -20.93 -8.92 11.87
N ALA A 114 -21.32 -8.38 10.70
CA ALA A 114 -20.40 -7.62 9.87
C ALA A 114 -19.85 -6.43 10.69
N ASN A 115 -18.54 -6.39 10.93
CA ASN A 115 -17.89 -5.27 11.59
C ASN A 115 -17.82 -4.08 10.62
N ILE A 116 -18.94 -3.35 10.50
CA ILE A 116 -19.07 -2.19 9.61
C ILE A 116 -18.00 -1.15 9.93
N GLY A 117 -17.67 -0.98 11.21
CA GLY A 117 -16.61 -0.08 11.66
C GLY A 117 -15.25 -0.43 11.06
N LEU A 118 -14.90 -1.72 11.05
CA LEU A 118 -13.68 -2.21 10.43
C LEU A 118 -13.69 -2.03 8.90
N GLY A 119 -14.83 -2.25 8.24
CA GLY A 119 -15.00 -1.99 6.81
C GLY A 119 -14.78 -0.52 6.46
N LEU A 120 -15.39 0.41 7.21
CA LEU A 120 -15.19 1.85 7.06
C LEU A 120 -13.75 2.26 7.33
N LEU A 121 -13.12 1.67 8.35
CA LEU A 121 -11.70 1.90 8.65
C LEU A 121 -10.81 1.46 7.48
N MET A 122 -11.09 0.33 6.83
CA MET A 122 -10.36 -0.12 5.63
C MET A 122 -10.54 0.84 4.46
N MET A 123 -11.76 1.35 4.23
CA MET A 123 -12.00 2.32 3.15
C MET A 123 -11.29 3.65 3.42
N ALA A 124 -11.24 4.08 4.69
CA ALA A 124 -10.54 5.30 5.09
C ALA A 124 -9.02 5.12 5.18
N SER A 125 -8.53 3.89 5.31
CA SER A 125 -7.13 3.55 5.58
C SER A 125 -6.06 4.15 4.66
N PRO A 126 -6.33 4.39 3.36
CA PRO A 126 -5.33 5.02 2.51
C PRO A 126 -4.92 6.41 2.99
N LEU A 127 -5.84 7.16 3.60
CA LEU A 127 -5.63 8.53 4.04
C LEU A 127 -4.60 8.65 5.19
N PRO A 128 -4.76 7.98 6.34
CA PRO A 128 -3.78 8.06 7.43
C PRO A 128 -2.43 7.45 7.04
N ILE A 129 -2.42 6.37 6.24
CA ILE A 129 -1.18 5.75 5.75
C ILE A 129 -0.44 6.73 4.84
N PHE A 130 -1.13 7.31 3.85
CA PHE A 130 -0.54 8.32 2.97
C PHE A 130 -0.06 9.55 3.76
N LEU A 131 -0.85 10.02 4.74
CA LEU A 131 -0.46 11.15 5.59
C LEU A 131 0.86 10.85 6.31
N ALA A 132 1.01 9.69 6.95
CA ALA A 132 2.25 9.29 7.61
C ALA A 132 3.45 9.27 6.64
N MET A 133 3.26 8.67 5.45
CA MET A 133 4.27 8.64 4.40
C MET A 133 4.68 10.05 3.96
N TRP A 134 3.71 10.93 3.75
CA TRP A 134 3.93 12.31 3.35
C TRP A 134 4.65 13.12 4.43
N LEU A 135 4.28 12.95 5.71
CA LEU A 135 4.93 13.58 6.86
C LEU A 135 6.42 13.23 6.95
N ILE A 136 6.79 12.00 6.61
CA ILE A 136 8.19 11.56 6.55
C ILE A 136 8.89 12.14 5.32
N ALA A 137 8.24 12.07 4.16
CA ALA A 137 8.81 12.55 2.91
C ALA A 137 9.04 14.07 2.89
N ARG A 138 8.23 14.86 3.63
CA ARG A 138 8.30 16.33 3.62
C ARG A 138 9.41 16.94 4.47
N ARG A 139 9.95 16.25 5.49
CA ARG A 139 10.91 16.84 6.45
C ARG A 139 12.13 17.45 5.73
N PRO A 140 12.63 18.64 6.15
CA PRO A 140 13.83 19.28 5.56
C PRO A 140 15.12 18.52 5.92
N ARG A 141 16.16 18.60 5.08
CA ARG A 141 17.50 18.04 5.41
C ARG A 141 18.01 18.80 6.64
N ALA A 142 18.23 18.07 7.73
CA ALA A 142 18.99 18.59 8.87
C ALA A 142 20.46 18.59 8.47
#